data_AF-A0A2N2LNY7-F1
#
_entry.id   AF-A0A2N2LNY7-F1
#
_cell.length_a   1.000
_cell.length_b   1.000
_cell.length_c   1.000
_cell.angle_alpha   90.00
_cell.angle_beta   90.00
_cell.angle_gamma   90.00
#
_symmetry.space_group_name_H-M   'P 1'
#
loop_
_entity.id
_entity.type
_entity.pdbx_description
1 polymer ?
#
loop_
_entity_poly.entity_id
_entity_poly.type
_entity_poly.pdbx_seq_one_letter_code
_entity_poly.pdbx_strand_id
1 'polypeptide(L)'
;MSIPDYKSSSIDFTIYDKMSLSMDIEFSDWLLEELKQRGWTQADLANSANINRQVVSTYINRQRKNPEPDVLIAIARAFVYPPEKVFRAAGLLPQEKELN
;
A
#
# COMPACT_ATOMS: atom_id res chain seq x y z
N MET A 1 12.42 -0.26 33.44
CA MET A 1 11.95 -1.55 32.89
C MET A 1 10.46 -1.64 33.15
N SER A 2 9.69 -2.06 32.15
CA SER A 2 8.21 -2.19 32.08
C SER A 2 7.44 -0.93 31.69
N ILE A 3 7.04 -0.87 30.41
CA ILE A 3 5.78 -0.24 29.99
C ILE A 3 4.73 -1.38 29.92
N PRO A 4 3.63 -1.30 30.69
CA PRO A 4 2.53 -2.27 30.61
C PRO A 4 1.47 -1.89 29.56
N ASP A 5 0.83 -2.94 29.05
CA ASP A 5 -0.45 -3.05 28.32
C ASP A 5 -1.03 -1.82 27.60
N TYR A 6 -0.87 -1.79 26.27
CA TYR A 6 -1.68 -0.96 25.39
C TYR A 6 -2.98 -1.69 25.01
N LYS A 7 -4.04 -1.51 25.82
CA LYS A 7 -5.40 -1.83 25.41
C LYS A 7 -6.00 -0.65 24.63
N SER A 8 -6.38 -0.95 23.38
CA SER A 8 -7.39 -0.32 22.52
C SER A 8 -8.20 0.82 23.14
N SER A 9 -8.07 2.04 22.59
CA SER A 9 -9.14 3.05 22.61
C SER A 9 -8.91 4.07 21.49
N SER A 10 -9.84 4.09 20.54
CA SER A 10 -10.19 5.15 19.58
C SER A 10 -9.03 5.99 19.00
N ILE A 11 -8.47 5.52 17.88
CA ILE A 11 -7.63 6.35 17.01
C ILE A 11 -8.57 7.29 16.24
N ASP A 12 -8.58 8.58 16.59
CA ASP A 12 -9.34 9.62 15.91
C ASP A 12 -8.88 9.75 14.45
N PHE A 13 -9.76 9.42 13.51
CA PHE A 13 -9.56 9.56 12.06
C PHE A 13 -9.16 10.99 11.64
N THR A 14 -9.47 11.98 12.49
CA THR A 14 -9.23 13.42 12.27
C THR A 14 -7.74 13.81 12.28
N ILE A 15 -6.86 13.02 12.94
CA ILE A 15 -5.42 13.33 13.01
C ILE A 15 -4.72 13.04 11.69
N TYR A 16 -5.15 12.00 10.97
CA TYR A 16 -4.55 11.64 9.68
C TYR A 16 -4.91 12.63 8.57
N ASP A 17 -6.12 13.18 8.58
CA ASP A 17 -6.59 14.15 7.57
C ASP A 17 -5.72 15.43 7.51
N LYS A 18 -5.32 15.98 8.66
CA LYS A 18 -4.50 17.21 8.72
C LYS A 18 -3.00 16.99 8.48
N MET A 19 -2.47 15.79 8.74
CA MET A 19 -1.09 15.43 8.41
C MET A 19 -0.93 14.93 6.96
N SER A 20 -2.04 14.58 6.29
CA SER A 20 -2.08 14.00 4.94
C SER A 20 -1.87 15.01 3.79
N LEU A 21 -1.76 16.31 4.06
CA LEU A 21 -1.59 17.32 3.01
C LEU A 21 -0.14 17.50 2.52
N SER A 22 0.85 16.79 3.10
CA SER A 22 2.26 17.06 2.79
C SER A 22 3.23 15.88 2.93
N MET A 23 2.79 14.63 2.73
CA MET A 23 3.71 13.48 2.71
C MET A 23 3.44 12.58 1.50
N ASP A 24 4.47 12.39 0.67
CA ASP A 24 4.48 11.33 -0.34
C ASP A 24 4.21 9.99 0.37
N ILE A 25 3.00 9.44 0.21
CA ILE A 25 2.64 8.16 0.82
C ILE A 25 3.53 7.09 0.20
N GLU A 26 4.33 6.40 1.03
CA GLU A 26 5.19 5.32 0.55
C GLU A 26 4.35 4.15 0.02
N PHE A 27 4.83 3.51 -1.04
CA PHE A 27 4.11 2.39 -1.68
C PHE A 27 3.76 1.25 -0.72
N SER A 28 4.62 0.98 0.27
CA SER A 28 4.34 -0.04 1.30
C SER A 28 3.10 0.28 2.12
N ASP A 29 2.92 1.56 2.46
CA ASP A 29 1.86 2.02 3.34
C ASP A 29 0.54 2.06 2.56
N TRP A 30 0.59 2.53 1.30
CA TRP A 30 -0.52 2.41 0.36
C TRP A 30 -0.95 0.95 0.18
N LEU A 31 0.00 0.03 -0.03
CA LEU A 31 -0.29 -1.38 -0.23
C LEU A 31 -0.94 -2.01 1.00
N LEU A 32 -0.42 -1.72 2.19
CA LEU A 32 -0.99 -2.20 3.46
C LEU A 32 -2.41 -1.69 3.69
N GLU A 33 -2.70 -0.43 3.34
CA GLU A 33 -4.04 0.14 3.46
C GLU A 33 -5.01 -0.52 2.47
N GLU A 34 -4.60 -0.77 1.23
CA GLU A 34 -5.42 -1.49 0.25
C GLU A 34 -5.73 -2.94 0.71
N LEU A 35 -4.76 -3.62 1.34
CA LEU A 35 -4.99 -4.93 1.95
C LEU A 35 -6.01 -4.85 3.10
N LYS A 36 -5.84 -3.88 3.99
CA LYS A 36 -6.72 -3.67 5.15
C LYS A 36 -8.16 -3.38 4.72
N GLN A 37 -8.37 -2.52 3.73
CA GLN A 37 -9.70 -2.19 3.20
C GLN A 37 -10.43 -3.40 2.62
N ARG A 38 -9.69 -4.37 2.09
CA ARG A 38 -10.24 -5.62 1.54
C ARG A 38 -10.33 -6.75 2.57
N GLY A 39 -9.81 -6.56 3.78
CA GLY A 39 -9.62 -7.64 4.75
C GLY A 39 -8.64 -8.72 4.25
N TRP A 40 -7.72 -8.36 3.37
CA TRP A 40 -6.75 -9.28 2.77
C TRP A 40 -5.47 -9.39 3.60
N THR A 41 -4.90 -10.60 3.65
CA THR A 41 -3.53 -10.84 4.10
C THR A 41 -2.56 -10.69 2.92
N GLN A 42 -1.25 -10.68 3.23
CA GLN A 42 -0.21 -10.75 2.18
C GLN A 42 -0.32 -12.03 1.33
N ALA A 43 -0.81 -13.13 1.91
CA ALA A 43 -1.02 -14.38 1.18
C ALA A 43 -2.18 -14.25 0.20
N ASP A 44 -3.26 -13.56 0.59
CA ASP A 44 -4.42 -13.35 -0.28
C ASP A 44 -4.04 -12.51 -1.50
N LEU A 45 -3.22 -11.48 -1.31
CA LEU A 45 -2.67 -10.72 -2.44
C LEU A 45 -1.76 -11.57 -3.33
N ALA A 46 -0.84 -12.33 -2.73
CA ALA A 46 0.05 -13.21 -3.49
C ALA A 46 -0.73 -14.21 -4.35
N ASN A 47 -1.76 -14.83 -3.78
CA ASN A 47 -2.64 -15.76 -4.48
C ASN A 47 -3.46 -15.06 -5.57
N SER A 48 -4.08 -13.92 -5.27
CA SER A 48 -4.93 -13.19 -6.21
C SER A 48 -4.14 -12.58 -7.37
N ALA A 49 -2.92 -12.12 -7.12
CA ALA A 49 -2.00 -11.59 -8.13
C ALA A 49 -1.18 -12.70 -8.83
N ASN A 50 -1.28 -13.95 -8.38
CA ASN A 50 -0.46 -15.08 -8.84
C ASN A 50 1.05 -14.77 -8.83
N ILE A 51 1.53 -14.20 -7.72
CA ILE A 51 2.96 -13.87 -7.48
C ILE A 51 3.48 -14.55 -6.21
N ASN A 52 4.80 -14.69 -6.11
CA ASN A 52 5.42 -15.29 -4.92
C ASN A 52 5.16 -14.40 -3.68
N ARG A 53 4.73 -15.00 -2.58
CA ARG A 53 4.50 -14.31 -1.30
C ARG A 53 5.72 -13.54 -0.79
N GLN A 54 6.93 -14.03 -1.08
CA GLN A 54 8.17 -13.32 -0.73
C GLN A 54 8.28 -11.98 -1.47
N VAL A 55 7.78 -11.88 -2.71
CA VAL A 55 7.75 -10.62 -3.46
C VAL A 55 6.83 -9.62 -2.76
N VAL A 56 5.64 -10.03 -2.33
CA VAL A 56 4.72 -9.16 -1.57
C VAL A 56 5.39 -8.68 -0.27
N SER A 57 6.06 -9.59 0.45
CA SER A 57 6.78 -9.28 1.68
C SER A 57 7.90 -8.25 1.47
N THR A 58 8.68 -8.36 0.39
CA THR A 58 9.78 -7.41 0.13
C THR A 58 9.28 -6.01 -0.23
N TYR A 59 8.11 -5.90 -0.88
CA TYR A 59 7.43 -4.60 -1.08
C TYR A 59 6.96 -3.99 0.24
N ILE A 60 6.29 -4.79 1.09
CA ILE A 60 5.77 -4.31 2.37
C ILE A 60 6.91 -3.90 3.32
N ASN A 61 8.01 -4.66 3.33
CA ASN A 61 9.18 -4.35 4.15
C ASN A 61 10.13 -3.31 3.53
N ARG A 62 9.72 -2.63 2.44
CA ARG A 62 10.50 -1.57 1.78
C ARG A 62 11.89 -2.04 1.30
N GLN A 63 12.05 -3.34 1.05
CA GLN A 63 13.31 -3.94 0.61
C GLN A 63 13.51 -3.83 -0.90
N ARG A 64 12.44 -3.57 -1.65
CA ARG A 64 12.48 -3.39 -3.11
C ARG A 64 12.50 -1.90 -3.46
N LYS A 65 13.67 -1.41 -3.88
CA LYS A 65 13.88 -0.01 -4.28
C LYS A 65 13.30 0.31 -5.67
N ASN A 66 13.31 -0.68 -6.57
CA ASN A 66 12.82 -0.54 -7.94
C ASN A 66 11.65 -1.50 -8.15
N PRO A 67 10.40 -1.00 -8.17
CA PRO A 67 9.24 -1.82 -8.45
C PRO A 67 9.29 -2.41 -9.87
N GLU A 68 9.13 -3.72 -9.99
CA GLU A 68 9.05 -4.37 -11.30
C GLU A 68 7.68 -4.13 -11.94
N PRO A 69 7.62 -3.64 -13.20
CA PRO A 69 6.36 -3.34 -13.88
C PRO A 69 5.39 -4.52 -13.93
N ASP A 70 5.88 -5.73 -14.20
CA ASP A 70 5.04 -6.93 -14.29
C ASP A 70 4.35 -7.24 -12.96
N VAL A 71 5.04 -7.02 -11.84
CA VAL A 71 4.46 -7.22 -10.51
C VAL A 71 3.42 -6.13 -10.20
N LEU A 72 3.68 -4.88 -10.58
CA LEU A 72 2.69 -3.81 -10.41
C LEU A 72 1.43 -4.05 -11.25
N ILE A 73 1.57 -4.57 -12.47
CA ILE A 73 0.44 -4.97 -13.32
C ILE A 73 -0.33 -6.13 -12.69
N ALA A 74 0.37 -7.14 -12.14
CA ALA A 74 -0.27 -8.25 -11.45
C ALA A 74 -1.08 -7.79 -10.21
N ILE A 75 -0.51 -6.88 -9.42
CA ILE A 75 -1.18 -6.26 -8.27
C ILE A 75 -2.39 -5.44 -8.74
N ALA A 76 -2.26 -4.65 -9.81
CA ALA A 76 -3.37 -3.88 -10.37
C ALA A 76 -4.54 -4.78 -10.79
N ARG A 77 -4.24 -5.91 -11.44
CA ARG A 77 -5.25 -6.91 -11.81
C ARG A 77 -5.93 -7.53 -10.59
N ALA A 78 -5.16 -7.89 -9.56
CA ALA A 78 -5.72 -8.44 -8.32
C ALA A 78 -6.64 -7.46 -7.61
N PHE A 79 -6.31 -6.17 -7.63
CA PHE A 79 -7.13 -5.11 -7.03
C PHE A 79 -8.23 -4.59 -7.94
N VAL A 80 -8.34 -5.08 -9.17
CA VAL A 80 -9.29 -4.62 -10.19
C VAL A 80 -9.14 -3.11 -10.44
N TYR A 81 -7.89 -2.66 -10.51
CA TYR A 81 -7.52 -1.28 -10.77
C TYR A 81 -6.91 -1.10 -12.16
N PRO A 82 -7.03 0.10 -12.74
CA PRO A 82 -6.19 0.49 -13.85
C PRO A 82 -4.70 0.46 -13.41
N PRO A 83 -3.77 -0.08 -14.23
CA PRO A 83 -2.35 -0.17 -13.86
C PRO A 83 -1.77 1.17 -13.38
N GLU A 84 -2.16 2.27 -14.00
CA GLU A 84 -1.70 3.63 -13.70
C GLU A 84 -1.89 3.97 -12.22
N LYS A 85 -2.96 3.49 -11.57
CA LYS A 85 -3.19 3.73 -10.14
C LYS A 85 -2.10 3.12 -9.28
N VAL A 86 -1.70 1.88 -9.58
CA VAL A 86 -0.64 1.18 -8.83
C VAL A 86 0.74 1.76 -9.16
N PHE A 87 0.96 2.15 -10.41
CA PHE A 87 2.21 2.79 -10.82
C PHE A 87 2.41 4.17 -10.19
N ARG A 88 1.34 4.96 -10.04
CA ARG A 88 1.36 6.23 -9.29
C ARG A 88 1.64 6.01 -7.81
N ALA A 89 0.99 5.02 -7.19
CA ALA A 89 1.27 4.65 -5.81
C ALA A 89 2.72 4.17 -5.60
N ALA A 90 3.30 3.55 -6.62
CA ALA A 90 4.70 3.13 -6.65
C ALA A 90 5.68 4.28 -6.98
N GLY A 91 5.19 5.51 -7.20
CA GLY A 91 6.01 6.67 -7.56
C GLY A 91 6.58 6.66 -8.98
N LEU A 92 6.09 5.76 -9.85
CA LEU A 92 6.58 5.61 -11.23
C LEU A 92 5.84 6.49 -12.24
N LEU A 93 4.69 7.04 -11.87
CA LEU A 93 3.91 7.97 -12.69
C LEU A 93 3.58 9.20 -11.85
N PRO A 94 3.49 10.41 -12.47
CA PRO A 94 3.06 11.59 -11.77
C PRO A 94 1.63 11.40 -11.24
N GLN A 95 1.37 11.94 -10.05
CA GLN A 95 0.01 12.04 -9.54
C GLN A 95 -0.84 12.81 -10.54
N GLU A 96 -2.05 12.33 -10.79
CA GLU A 96 -2.98 12.99 -11.69
C GLU A 96 -3.34 14.33 -11.06
N LYS A 97 -2.71 15.42 -11.53
CA LYS A 97 -3.14 16.76 -11.19
C LYS A 97 -4.57 16.89 -11.68
N GLU A 98 -5.51 17.10 -10.77
CA GLU A 98 -6.82 17.64 -11.14
C GLU A 98 -6.54 18.94 -11.89
N LEU A 99 -6.89 18.95 -13.18
CA LEU A 99 -6.85 20.14 -14.01
C LEU A 99 -7.94 21.08 -13.48
N ASN A 100 -7.53 22.10 -12.71
CA ASN A 100 -8.35 23.28 -12.43
C ASN A 100 -8.55 24.10 -13.71
#